data_AF-A0A9E1EG72-F1
#
_entry.id   AF-A0A9E1EG72-F1
#
_cell.length_a   1.000
_cell.length_b   1.000
_cell.length_c   1.000
_cell.angle_alpha   90.00
_cell.angle_beta   90.00
_cell.angle_gamma   90.00
#
_symmetry.space_group_name_H-M   'P 1'
#
loop_
_entity.id
_entity.type
_entity.pdbx_description
1 polymer ?
#
loop_
_entity_poly.entity_id
_entity_poly.type
_entity_poly.pdbx_seq_one_letter_code
_entity_poly.pdbx_strand_id
1 'polypeptide(L)'
;MGSYHPEHKDMYYPINYGYVEGIMALDGEEQDAYILGVDEAIDKFTGKIIAIVHRNDDVEEKWVVAPDGMTFTKEGIREQIHFQEQYFDSGILM
;
A
#
# COMPACT_ATOMS: atom_id res chain seq x y z
N MET A 1 -5.49 7.45 -5.65
CA MET A 1 -5.70 8.47 -4.61
C MET A 1 -6.96 9.27 -4.89
N GLY A 2 -7.64 9.78 -3.86
CA GLY A 2 -8.78 10.68 -4.02
C GLY A 2 -10.09 9.98 -4.40
N SER A 3 -10.11 8.65 -4.35
CA SER A 3 -11.24 7.80 -4.70
C SER A 3 -11.72 7.01 -3.48
N TYR A 4 -12.94 6.48 -3.56
CA TYR A 4 -13.47 5.52 -2.60
C TYR A 4 -13.35 4.10 -3.14
N HIS A 5 -13.25 3.12 -2.25
CA HIS A 5 -13.23 1.72 -2.62
C HIS A 5 -14.49 1.36 -3.43
N PRO A 6 -14.37 0.57 -4.52
CA PRO A 6 -15.51 0.17 -5.34
C PRO A 6 -16.60 -0.54 -4.54
N GLU A 7 -16.22 -1.45 -3.65
CA GLU A 7 -17.12 -2.22 -2.79
C GLU A 7 -17.39 -1.59 -1.40
N HIS A 8 -16.36 -1.04 -0.73
CA HIS A 8 -16.48 -0.39 0.58
C HIS A 8 -16.58 1.14 0.46
N LYS A 9 -17.79 1.65 0.21
CA LYS A 9 -18.02 3.08 -0.11
C LYS A 9 -17.62 4.07 0.98
N ASP A 10 -17.40 3.61 2.20
CA ASP A 10 -16.91 4.37 3.35
C ASP A 10 -15.38 4.46 3.42
N MET A 11 -14.67 3.61 2.68
CA MET A 11 -13.21 3.60 2.63
C MET A 11 -12.69 4.56 1.55
N TYR A 12 -12.12 5.67 2.00
CA TYR A 12 -11.43 6.65 1.15
C TYR A 12 -9.95 6.33 1.04
N TYR A 13 -9.36 6.50 -0.15
CA TYR A 13 -7.93 6.33 -0.41
C TYR A 13 -7.21 7.68 -0.36
N PRO A 14 -6.59 8.06 0.78
CA PRO A 14 -5.85 9.30 0.91
C PRO A 14 -4.49 9.26 0.20
N ILE A 15 -4.01 8.08 -0.15
CA ILE A 15 -2.75 7.85 -0.87
C ILE A 15 -2.99 7.12 -2.19
N ASN A 16 -1.94 6.99 -2.99
CA ASN A 16 -1.97 6.15 -4.18
C ASN A 16 -1.85 4.67 -3.80
N TYR A 17 -2.65 3.85 -4.47
CA TYR A 17 -2.75 2.41 -4.28
C TYR A 17 -2.90 1.77 -5.65
N GLY A 18 -2.27 0.63 -5.87
CA GLY A 18 -2.40 -0.16 -7.08
C GLY A 18 -1.67 -1.48 -6.92
N TYR A 19 -1.34 -2.10 -8.04
CA TYR A 19 -0.72 -3.42 -8.08
C TYR A 19 0.53 -3.42 -8.97
N VAL A 20 1.34 -4.47 -8.87
CA VAL A 20 2.52 -4.68 -9.72
C VAL A 20 2.19 -5.66 -10.84
N GLU A 21 2.10 -5.13 -12.07
CA GLU A 21 1.75 -5.91 -13.27
C GLU A 21 2.67 -7.12 -13.45
N GLY A 22 2.08 -8.32 -13.53
CA GLY A 22 2.78 -9.58 -13.78
C GLY A 22 3.46 -10.22 -12.57
N ILE A 23 3.29 -9.68 -11.36
CA ILE A 23 3.73 -10.33 -10.11
C ILE A 23 2.50 -10.80 -9.35
N MET A 24 2.34 -12.11 -9.19
CA MET A 24 1.21 -12.70 -8.47
C MET A 24 1.50 -12.81 -6.98
N ALA A 25 0.52 -12.44 -6.16
CA ALA A 25 0.49 -12.69 -4.72
C ALA A 25 -0.14 -14.06 -4.40
N LEU A 26 -0.22 -14.40 -3.11
CA LEU A 26 -0.64 -15.72 -2.63
C LEU A 26 -2.16 -15.96 -2.72
N ASP A 27 -2.94 -14.91 -2.84
CA ASP A 27 -4.39 -14.95 -3.07
C ASP A 27 -4.76 -15.22 -4.54
N GLY A 28 -3.78 -15.19 -5.45
CA GLY A 28 -3.98 -15.37 -6.88
C GLY A 28 -4.32 -14.08 -7.64
N GLU A 29 -4.18 -12.92 -7.00
CA GLU A 29 -4.24 -11.59 -7.62
C GLU A 29 -2.84 -10.99 -7.80
N GLU A 30 -2.75 -9.84 -8.48
CA GLU A 30 -1.47 -9.15 -8.64
C GLU A 30 -1.04 -8.47 -7.33
N GLN A 31 0.25 -8.44 -7.06
CA GLN A 31 0.82 -7.93 -5.80
C GLN A 31 0.44 -6.47 -5.55
N ASP A 32 -0.31 -6.22 -4.48
CA ASP A 32 -0.74 -4.87 -4.12
C ASP A 32 0.38 -4.01 -3.52
N ALA A 33 0.28 -2.70 -3.74
CA ALA A 33 1.26 -1.72 -3.31
C ALA A 33 0.64 -0.38 -2.88
N TYR A 34 1.06 0.09 -1.70
CA TYR A 34 0.90 1.47 -1.24
C TYR A 34 2.00 2.35 -1.82
N ILE A 35 1.64 3.50 -2.40
CA ILE A 35 2.61 4.48 -2.91
C ILE A 35 2.62 5.71 -1.99
N LEU A 36 3.76 5.94 -1.32
CA LEU A 36 3.96 7.06 -0.41
C LEU A 36 4.83 8.16 -1.03
N GLY A 37 4.63 9.40 -0.60
CA GLY A 37 5.44 10.55 -1.05
C GLY A 37 5.07 11.08 -2.44
N VAL A 38 3.89 10.74 -2.95
CA VAL A 38 3.34 11.25 -4.21
C VAL A 38 1.96 11.84 -3.94
N ASP A 39 1.88 13.16 -3.94
CA ASP A 39 0.70 13.93 -3.51
C ASP A 39 -0.28 14.27 -4.66
N GLU A 40 -0.10 13.63 -5.83
CA GLU A 40 -0.99 13.74 -6.99
C GLU A 40 -1.49 12.36 -7.42
N ALA A 41 -2.66 12.30 -8.07
CA ALA A 41 -3.20 11.04 -8.58
C ALA A 41 -2.40 10.59 -9.81
N ILE A 42 -2.02 9.32 -9.84
CA ILE A 42 -1.15 8.76 -10.88
C ILE A 42 -1.75 7.50 -11.50
N ASP A 43 -1.49 7.30 -12.80
CA ASP A 43 -1.88 6.09 -13.53
C ASP A 43 -0.80 4.99 -13.44
N LYS A 44 0.47 5.39 -13.40
CA LYS A 44 1.64 4.50 -13.33
C LYS A 44 2.73 5.12 -12.47
N PHE A 45 3.46 4.28 -11.76
CA PHE A 45 4.55 4.70 -10.89
C PHE A 45 5.76 3.78 -11.01
N THR A 46 6.95 4.32 -10.81
CA THR A 46 8.18 3.56 -10.62
C THR A 46 8.88 4.12 -9.40
N GLY A 47 9.19 3.25 -8.45
CA GLY A 47 9.84 3.62 -7.20
C GLY A 47 10.58 2.44 -6.58
N LYS A 48 10.97 2.60 -5.32
CA LYS A 48 11.62 1.56 -4.53
C LYS A 48 10.68 1.03 -3.48
N ILE A 49 10.65 -0.29 -3.32
CA ILE A 49 10.03 -0.93 -2.15
C ILE A 49 10.87 -0.53 -0.94
N ILE A 50 10.23 0.08 0.05
CA ILE A 50 10.85 0.55 1.29
C ILE A 50 10.37 -0.20 2.54
N ALA A 51 9.27 -0.96 2.40
CA ALA A 51 8.76 -1.83 3.45
C ALA A 51 7.78 -2.87 2.86
N ILE A 52 7.50 -3.91 3.65
CA ILE A 52 6.45 -4.90 3.41
C ILE A 52 5.48 -4.84 4.59
N VAL A 53 4.19 -4.77 4.30
CA VAL A 53 3.10 -4.94 5.26
C VAL A 53 2.70 -6.41 5.23
N HIS A 54 2.98 -7.11 6.32
CA HIS A 54 2.57 -8.49 6.52
C HIS A 54 1.30 -8.51 7.37
N ARG A 55 0.25 -9.19 6.92
CA ARG A 55 -0.99 -9.39 7.68
C ARG A 55 -1.00 -10.80 8.24
N ASN A 56 -1.16 -10.93 9.56
CA ASN A 56 -1.20 -12.24 10.22
C ASN A 56 -2.54 -12.97 10.02
N ASP A 57 -3.59 -12.21 9.69
CA ASP A 57 -4.97 -12.64 9.51
C ASP A 57 -5.42 -12.67 8.04
N ASP A 58 -4.48 -12.44 7.11
CA ASP A 58 -4.69 -12.47 5.67
C ASP A 58 -3.56 -13.28 5.00
N VAL A 59 -3.78 -13.74 3.77
CA VAL A 59 -2.79 -14.52 3.02
C VAL A 59 -1.88 -13.64 2.16
N GLU A 60 -2.28 -12.39 1.92
CA GLU A 60 -1.57 -11.46 1.05
C GLU A 60 -0.69 -10.48 1.86
N GLU A 61 0.53 -10.26 1.39
CA GLU A 61 1.35 -9.14 1.85
C GLU A 61 1.10 -7.92 0.97
N LYS A 62 1.40 -6.72 1.46
CA LYS A 62 1.33 -5.48 0.67
C LYS A 62 2.68 -4.79 0.65
N TRP A 63 3.08 -4.28 -0.50
CA TRP A 63 4.34 -3.55 -0.63
C TRP A 63 4.14 -2.06 -0.34
N VAL A 64 5.13 -1.43 0.26
CA VAL A 64 5.18 0.03 0.42
C VAL A 64 6.27 0.54 -0.49
N VAL A 65 5.90 1.40 -1.45
CA VAL A 65 6.78 1.93 -2.48
C VAL A 65 6.87 3.45 -2.35
N ALA A 66 8.07 4.00 -2.51
CA ALA A 66 8.32 5.44 -2.49
C ALA A 66 9.26 5.88 -3.62
N PRO A 67 9.31 7.18 -3.97
CA PRO A 67 10.32 7.72 -4.87
C PRO A 67 11.75 7.38 -4.41
N ASP A 68 12.67 7.21 -5.36
CA ASP A 68 14.06 6.93 -5.03
C ASP A 68 14.67 8.05 -4.16
N GLY A 69 15.38 7.65 -3.09
CA GLY A 69 15.97 8.57 -2.11
C GLY A 69 15.02 9.06 -1.03
N MET A 70 13.72 8.77 -1.11
CA MET A 70 12.77 9.10 -0.06
C MET A 70 12.67 7.97 0.97
N THR A 71 12.71 8.32 2.26
CA THR A 71 12.64 7.37 3.37
C THR A 71 11.53 7.75 4.33
N PHE A 72 10.96 6.75 4.98
CA PHE A 72 9.90 6.91 5.96
C PHE A 72 10.25 6.10 7.22
N THR A 73 9.79 6.57 8.37
CA THR A 73 9.83 5.76 9.59
C THR A 73 8.73 4.71 9.54
N LYS A 74 8.90 3.62 10.30
CA LYS A 74 7.87 2.59 10.44
C LYS A 74 6.53 3.19 10.92
N GLU A 75 6.59 4.14 11.84
CA GLU A 75 5.43 4.88 12.35
C GLU A 75 4.79 5.75 11.27
N GLY A 76 5.59 6.48 10.47
CA GLY A 76 5.07 7.32 9.39
C GLY A 76 4.45 6.53 8.25
N ILE A 77 4.96 5.32 7.98
CA ILE A 77 4.30 4.36 7.06
C ILE A 77 2.96 3.93 7.68
N ARG A 78 2.97 3.49 8.94
CA ARG A 78 1.77 3.01 9.65
C ARG A 78 0.65 4.04 9.64
N GLU A 79 0.95 5.30 9.91
CA GLU A 79 -0.03 6.39 9.91
C GLU A 79 -0.67 6.60 8.52
N GLN A 80 0.13 6.59 7.45
CA GLN A 80 -0.36 6.82 6.10
C GLN A 80 -1.22 5.67 5.55
N ILE A 81 -0.90 4.43 5.91
CA ILE A 81 -1.67 3.25 5.47
C ILE A 81 -2.79 2.87 6.46
N HIS A 82 -2.92 3.58 7.59
CA HIS A 82 -3.88 3.25 8.65
C HIS A 82 -5.33 3.19 8.16
N PHE A 83 -5.70 4.00 7.16
CA PHE A 83 -7.05 4.05 6.62
C PHE A 83 -7.57 2.66 6.20
N GLN A 84 -6.69 1.78 5.72
CA GLN A 84 -7.01 0.42 5.33
C GLN A 84 -6.48 -0.60 6.34
N GLU A 85 -5.25 -0.44 6.82
CA GLU A 85 -4.62 -1.40 7.73
C GLU A 85 -5.21 -1.42 9.15
N GLN A 86 -6.06 -0.46 9.53
CA GLN A 86 -6.81 -0.50 10.80
C GLN A 86 -7.77 -1.69 10.91
N TYR A 87 -8.10 -2.34 9.79
CA TYR A 87 -9.02 -3.47 9.73
C TYR A 87 -8.33 -4.84 9.75
N PHE A 88 -6.99 -4.87 9.81
CA PHE A 88 -6.18 -6.10 9.74
C PHE A 88 -5.18 -6.17 10.91
N ASP A 89 -4.79 -7.39 11.30
CA ASP A 89 -3.64 -7.61 12.18
C ASP A 89 -2.34 -7.53 11.37
N SER A 90 -1.86 -6.31 11.16
CA SER A 90 -0.73 -6.02 10.28
C SER A 90 0.55 -5.59 11.00
N GLY A 91 1.69 -6.05 10.49
CA GLY A 91 3.04 -5.65 10.88
C GLY A 91 3.81 -5.08 9.69
N ILE A 92 4.64 -4.06 9.95
CA ILE A 92 5.53 -3.47 8.93
C ILE A 92 6.95 -4.02 9.10
N LEU A 93 7.50 -4.58 8.03
CA LEU A 93 8.88 -5.05 7.87
C LEU A 93 9.64 -4.02 7.03
N MET A 94 10.73 -3.46 7.55
CA MET A 94 11.57 -2.45 6.89
C MET A 94 12.75 -3.10 6.16
#